data_AF-A0A0R2FPU7-F1
#
_entry.id   AF-A0A0R2FPU7-F1
#
_cell.length_a   1.000
_cell.length_b   1.000
_cell.length_c   1.000
_cell.angle_alpha   90.00
_cell.angle_beta   90.00
_cell.angle_gamma   90.00
#
_symmetry.space_group_name_H-M   'P 1'
#
loop_
_entity.id
_entity.type
_entity.pdbx_description
1 polymer ?
#
loop_
_entity_poly.entity_id
_entity_poly.type
_entity_poly.pdbx_seq_one_letter_code
_entity_poly.pdbx_strand_id
1 'polypeptide(L)'
;MQMAVYKELIKQTFGVDCTPLIIAVSKQRVPDKALLSIPDYLMDQSMEKIEADQPHIQAVKEGREKPRACGHCDYCRANKVLNDVVDIDAIPFY
;
A
#
# COMPACT_ATOMS: atom_id res chain seq x y z
N MET A 1 3.03 -7.00 -1.15
CA MET A 1 1.79 -6.89 -0.34
C MET A 1 0.59 -7.57 -0.98
N GLN A 2 0.06 -7.11 -2.12
CA GLN A 2 -1.17 -7.66 -2.71
C GLN A 2 -1.18 -9.20 -2.81
N MET A 3 -0.13 -9.79 -3.38
CA MET A 3 -0.05 -11.25 -3.58
C MET A 3 0.03 -12.04 -2.27
N ALA A 4 0.60 -11.47 -1.21
CA ALA A 4 0.68 -12.10 0.09
C ALA A 4 -0.73 -12.30 0.69
N VAL A 5 -1.56 -11.25 0.60
CA VAL A 5 -2.98 -11.30 1.04
C VAL A 5 -3.76 -12.34 0.25
N TYR A 6 -3.62 -12.37 -1.08
CA TYR A 6 -4.34 -13.35 -1.90
C TYR A 6 -3.91 -14.79 -1.60
N LYS A 7 -2.60 -15.06 -1.47
CA LYS A 7 -2.08 -16.39 -1.12
C LYS A 7 -2.68 -16.87 0.20
N GLU A 8 -2.70 -16.01 1.21
CA GLU A 8 -3.24 -16.34 2.53
C GLU A 8 -4.76 -16.55 2.51
N LEU A 9 -5.53 -15.70 1.82
CA LEU A 9 -6.97 -15.89 1.68
C LEU A 9 -7.35 -17.18 0.94
N ILE A 10 -6.60 -17.54 -0.11
CA ILE A 10 -6.80 -18.80 -0.86
C ILE A 10 -6.51 -19.99 0.06
N LYS A 11 -5.43 -19.93 0.83
CA LYS A 11 -5.06 -20.96 1.81
C LYS A 11 -6.15 -21.14 2.87
N GLN A 12 -6.68 -20.06 3.42
CA GLN A 12 -7.76 -20.10 4.42
C GLN A 12 -9.08 -20.62 3.85
N THR A 13 -9.43 -20.23 2.61
CA THR A 13 -10.72 -20.55 2.00
C THR A 13 -10.75 -21.97 1.42
N PHE A 14 -9.66 -22.39 0.79
CA PHE A 14 -9.61 -23.62 0.00
C PHE A 14 -8.61 -24.65 0.53
N GLY A 15 -7.78 -24.31 1.51
CA GLY A 15 -6.73 -25.21 2.02
C GLY A 15 -5.56 -25.42 1.04
N VAL A 16 -5.46 -24.58 0.01
CA VAL A 16 -4.46 -24.73 -1.06
C VAL A 16 -3.33 -23.73 -0.87
N ASP A 17 -2.10 -24.22 -0.86
CA ASP A 17 -0.92 -23.36 -0.99
C ASP A 17 -0.64 -23.11 -2.48
N CYS A 18 -0.56 -21.85 -2.87
CA CYS A 18 -0.41 -21.45 -4.27
C CYS A 18 0.75 -20.47 -4.44
N THR A 19 1.40 -20.54 -5.61
CA THR A 19 2.49 -19.63 -5.97
C THR A 19 1.95 -18.52 -6.87
N PRO A 20 1.82 -17.28 -6.39
CA PRO A 20 1.35 -16.17 -7.22
C PRO A 20 2.40 -15.78 -8.26
N LEU A 21 1.94 -15.47 -9.47
CA LEU A 21 2.75 -14.99 -10.58
C LEU A 21 2.18 -13.68 -11.14
N ILE A 22 3.05 -12.76 -11.52
CA ILE A 22 2.68 -11.55 -12.24
C ILE A 22 2.93 -11.78 -13.73
N ILE A 23 1.86 -11.67 -14.52
CA ILE A 23 1.94 -11.62 -15.99
C ILE A 23 1.94 -10.13 -16.36
N ALA A 24 3.12 -9.59 -16.68
CA ALA A 24 3.29 -8.19 -17.03
C ALA A 24 3.26 -8.01 -18.55
N VAL A 25 2.48 -7.04 -19.03
CA VAL A 25 2.43 -6.63 -20.43
C VAL A 25 2.60 -5.12 -20.53
N SER A 26 3.58 -4.67 -21.29
CA SER A 26 3.87 -3.23 -21.45
C SER A 26 2.85 -2.56 -22.38
N LYS A 27 2.59 -1.26 -22.15
CA LYS A 27 1.70 -0.44 -23.00
C LYS A 27 2.42 0.25 -24.16
N GLN A 28 3.59 -0.27 -24.55
CA GLN A 28 4.36 0.28 -25.67
C GLN A 28 3.69 -0.08 -27.01
N ARG A 29 4.04 0.63 -28.08
CA ARG A 29 3.54 0.37 -29.44
C ARG A 29 3.74 -1.10 -29.86
N VAL A 30 4.87 -1.70 -29.48
CA VAL A 30 5.11 -3.14 -29.54
C VAL A 30 5.18 -3.65 -28.10
N PRO A 31 4.22 -4.47 -27.63
CA PRO A 31 4.15 -4.86 -26.22
C PRO A 31 5.24 -5.86 -25.83
N ASP A 32 5.97 -5.52 -24.77
CA ASP A 32 6.86 -6.42 -24.05
C ASP A 32 6.06 -7.28 -23.06
N LYS A 33 6.55 -8.48 -22.74
CA LYS A 33 5.85 -9.46 -21.92
C LYS A 33 6.83 -10.15 -20.96
N ALA A 34 6.46 -10.22 -19.69
CA ALA A 34 7.24 -10.93 -18.68
C ALA A 34 6.34 -11.76 -17.77
N LEU A 35 6.86 -12.90 -17.31
CA LEU A 35 6.30 -13.69 -16.23
C LEU A 35 7.22 -13.58 -15.03
N LEU A 36 6.72 -13.02 -13.93
CA LEU A 36 7.52 -12.71 -12.75
C LEU A 36 6.99 -13.50 -11.56
N SER A 37 7.87 -14.26 -10.91
CA SER A 37 7.60 -14.83 -9.59
C SER A 37 8.00 -13.86 -8.49
N ILE A 38 7.30 -13.93 -7.36
CA ILE A 38 7.63 -13.15 -6.17
C ILE A 38 8.23 -14.11 -5.15
N PRO A 39 9.47 -13.88 -4.68
CA PRO A 39 10.06 -14.66 -3.60
C PRO A 39 9.21 -14.65 -2.33
N ASP A 40 9.15 -15.78 -1.63
CA ASP A 40 8.33 -15.94 -0.42
C ASP A 40 8.69 -14.92 0.68
N TYR A 41 9.97 -14.62 0.89
CA TYR A 41 10.38 -13.65 1.92
C TYR A 41 9.77 -12.25 1.75
N LEU A 42 9.51 -11.81 0.50
CA LEU A 42 8.85 -10.52 0.24
C LEU A 42 7.36 -10.57 0.58
N MET A 43 6.75 -11.75 0.46
CA MET A 43 5.37 -11.98 0.86
C MET A 43 5.25 -12.04 2.37
N ASP A 44 6.17 -12.73 3.05
CA ASP A 44 6.23 -12.80 4.51
C ASP A 44 6.41 -11.40 5.13
N GLN A 45 7.40 -10.64 4.65
CA GLN A 45 7.62 -9.25 5.09
C GLN A 45 6.39 -8.37 4.83
N SER A 46 5.66 -8.63 3.74
CA SER A 46 4.42 -7.90 3.46
C SER A 46 3.32 -8.24 4.46
N MET A 47 3.21 -9.50 4.90
CA MET A 47 2.23 -9.92 5.91
C MET A 47 2.55 -9.31 7.28
N GLU A 48 3.82 -9.33 7.70
CA GLU A 48 4.28 -8.67 8.93
C GLU A 48 3.88 -7.18 8.94
N LYS A 49 4.08 -6.49 7.80
CA LYS A 49 3.68 -5.09 7.67
C LYS A 49 2.17 -4.91 7.81
N ILE A 50 1.37 -5.78 7.20
CA ILE A 50 -0.10 -5.72 7.32
C ILE A 50 -0.51 -5.90 8.77
N GLU A 51 0.03 -6.90 9.46
CA GLU A 51 -0.28 -7.17 10.87
C GLU A 51 0.09 -5.99 11.78
N ALA A 52 1.25 -5.36 11.53
CA ALA A 52 1.69 -4.19 12.28
C ALA A 52 0.81 -2.95 12.03
N ASP A 53 0.40 -2.70 10.79
CA ASP A 53 -0.35 -1.50 10.39
C ASP A 53 -1.88 -1.64 10.67
N GLN A 54 -2.41 -2.86 10.71
CA GLN A 54 -3.84 -3.14 10.82
C GLN A 54 -4.54 -2.54 12.06
N PRO A 55 -3.96 -2.56 13.29
CA PRO A 55 -4.60 -1.99 14.47
C PRO A 55 -4.92 -0.50 14.32
N HIS A 56 -3.98 0.28 13.80
CA HIS A 56 -4.17 1.72 13.57
C HIS A 56 -5.22 1.96 12.47
N ILE A 57 -5.15 1.22 11.36
CA ILE A 57 -6.14 1.32 10.27
C ILE A 57 -7.55 1.05 10.81
N GLN A 58 -7.72 0.05 11.67
CA GLN A 58 -9.01 -0.28 12.28
C GLN A 58 -9.49 0.82 13.23
N ALA A 59 -8.61 1.35 14.10
CA ALA A 59 -8.95 2.43 15.01
C ALA A 59 -9.39 3.70 14.27
N VAL A 60 -8.73 4.04 13.16
CA VAL A 60 -9.12 5.17 12.30
C VAL A 60 -10.47 4.94 11.64
N LYS A 61 -10.73 3.73 11.11
CA LYS A 61 -12.01 3.37 10.48
C LYS A 61 -13.18 3.45 11.46
N GLU A 62 -12.95 3.09 12.72
CA GLU A 62 -13.96 3.15 13.79
C GLU A 62 -14.10 4.54 14.42
N GLY A 63 -13.28 5.52 13.99
CA GLY A 63 -13.29 6.88 14.54
C GLY A 63 -12.68 6.99 15.95
N ARG A 64 -12.00 5.94 16.44
CA ARG A 64 -11.28 5.95 17.73
C ARG A 64 -9.99 6.77 17.67
N GLU A 65 -9.36 6.83 16.50
CA GLU A 65 -8.17 7.64 16.24
C GLU A 65 -8.34 8.52 15.00
N LYS A 66 -7.62 9.64 14.94
CA LYS A 66 -7.63 10.51 13.75
C LYS A 66 -6.67 9.98 12.69
N PRO A 67 -7.04 10.06 11.39
CA PRO A 67 -6.12 9.71 10.31
C PRO A 67 -4.94 10.68 10.25
N ARG A 68 -3.77 10.17 9.86
CA ARG A 68 -2.61 11.00 9.55
C ARG A 68 -2.73 11.53 8.12
N ALA A 69 -2.75 12.85 7.96
CA ALA A 69 -2.78 13.48 6.64
C ALA A 69 -1.40 13.39 5.98
N CYS A 70 -1.34 13.05 4.68
CA CYS A 70 -0.07 13.05 3.94
C CYS A 70 0.40 14.46 3.57
N GLY A 71 -0.50 15.44 3.52
CA GLY A 71 -0.17 16.85 3.24
C GLY A 71 0.12 17.18 1.77
N HIS A 72 0.31 16.17 0.90
CA HIS A 72 0.77 16.37 -0.48
C HIS A 72 -0.12 15.71 -1.56
N CYS A 73 -1.20 15.01 -1.21
CA CYS A 73 -2.17 14.49 -2.20
C CYS A 73 -3.25 15.54 -2.55
N ASP A 74 -3.99 15.31 -3.64
CA ASP A 74 -5.08 16.21 -4.07
C ASP A 74 -6.12 16.45 -2.98
N TYR A 75 -6.49 15.40 -2.25
CA TYR A 75 -7.43 15.50 -1.13
C TYR A 75 -6.91 16.41 -0.01
N CYS A 76 -5.64 16.24 0.39
CA CYS A 76 -5.04 17.11 1.42
C CYS A 76 -4.91 18.56 0.95
N ARG A 77 -4.55 18.79 -0.32
CA ARG A 77 -4.47 20.15 -0.89
C ARG A 77 -5.83 20.84 -0.92
N ALA A 78 -6.87 20.14 -1.37
CA ALA A 78 -8.22 20.68 -1.47
C ALA A 78 -8.83 21.05 -0.10
N ASN A 79 -8.43 20.34 0.98
CA ASN A 79 -8.93 20.55 2.34
C ASN A 79 -7.95 21.32 3.24
N LYS A 80 -6.85 21.84 2.71
CA LYS A 80 -5.84 22.56 3.49
C LYS A 80 -6.39 23.92 3.93
N VAL A 81 -6.29 24.21 5.23
CA VAL A 81 -6.65 25.51 5.81
C VAL A 81 -5.36 26.22 6.24
N LEU A 82 -5.23 27.51 5.91
CA LEU A 82 -4.09 28.33 6.29
C LEU A 82 -4.25 28.77 7.75
N ASN A 83 -3.62 28.03 8.67
CA ASN A 83 -3.67 28.32 10.10
C ASN A 83 -2.34 28.85 10.67
N ASP A 84 -1.22 28.62 9.99
CA ASP A 84 0.12 28.91 10.48
C ASP A 84 0.99 29.57 9.40
N VAL A 85 1.91 30.44 9.84
CA VAL A 85 2.99 30.97 9.00
C VAL A 85 4.17 30.02 9.11
N VAL A 86 4.58 29.43 7.99
CA VAL A 86 5.68 28.47 7.92
C VAL A 86 6.90 29.16 7.32
N ASP A 87 8.07 28.96 7.93
CA ASP A 87 9.34 29.45 7.39
C ASP A 87 9.63 28.80 6.03
N ILE A 88 10.24 29.56 5.12
CA ILE A 88 10.62 29.07 3.79
C ILE A 88 11.64 27.93 3.88
N ASP A 89 12.51 27.94 4.90
CA ASP A 89 13.51 26.88 5.11
C ASP A 89 12.89 25.55 5.60
N ALA A 90 11.64 25.60 6.11
CA ALA A 90 10.92 24.42 6.58
C ALA A 90 10.11 23.71 5.49
N ILE A 91 10.16 24.18 4.24
CA ILE A 91 9.47 23.55 3.11
C ILE A 91 10.25 22.31 2.66
N PRO A 92 9.68 21.09 2.75
CA PRO A 92 10.36 19.89 2.27
C PRO A 92 10.43 19.90 0.73
N PHE A 93 11.60 19.61 0.17
CA PHE A 93 11.77 19.35 -1.26
C PHE A 93 11.41 17.89 -1.54
N TYR A 94 10.20 17.66 -2.05
CA TYR A 94 9.73 16.36 -2.54
C TYR A 94 9.84 16.28 -4.06
#